data_AF-A0A9C8WRX9-F1
#
_entry.id   AF-A0A9C8WRX9-F1
#
_cell.length_a   1.000
_cell.length_b   1.000
_cell.length_c   1.000
_cell.angle_alpha   90.00
_cell.angle_beta   90.00
_cell.angle_gamma   90.00
#
_symmetry.space_group_name_H-M   'P 1'
#
loop_
_entity.id
_entity.type
_entity.pdbx_description
1 polymer ?
#
loop_
_entity_poly.entity_id
_entity_poly.type
_entity_poly.pdbx_seq_one_letter_code
_entity_poly.pdbx_strand_id
1 'polypeptide(L)'
;MKRIFRHWKSLYLVCCLVYAGWVVYIGQAEFAKVNRQYRVLVARLEPDRVKAAALEELGAECRRELRQRNIPEEGACSSWSPEVVETKRNTIAERLEWDRERGLLKVVLFYSSFVILFLLFPPLFIYLFILAVVTLCKNIKIVR
;
A
#
# COMPACT_ATOMS: atom_id res chain seq x y z
N MET A 1 -29.30 38.02 -1.38
CA MET A 1 -29.19 36.62 -0.90
C MET A 1 -29.75 35.55 -1.85
N LYS A 2 -30.94 35.69 -2.46
CA LYS A 2 -31.55 34.62 -3.30
C LYS A 2 -30.73 34.18 -4.54
N ARG A 3 -29.93 35.04 -5.18
CA ARG A 3 -29.09 34.68 -6.35
C ARG A 3 -27.88 33.81 -6.01
N ILE A 4 -27.15 34.14 -4.93
CA ILE A 4 -25.98 33.37 -4.46
C ILE A 4 -26.40 31.93 -4.12
N PHE A 5 -27.58 31.79 -3.51
CA PHE A 5 -28.22 30.52 -3.20
C PHE A 5 -28.69 29.69 -4.40
N ARG A 6 -28.70 30.24 -5.62
CA ARG A 6 -29.07 29.47 -6.81
C ARG A 6 -27.85 28.79 -7.45
N HIS A 7 -26.63 29.33 -7.23
CA HIS A 7 -25.41 28.87 -7.91
C HIS A 7 -24.40 28.18 -6.98
N TRP A 8 -24.62 28.18 -5.67
CA TRP A 8 -23.67 27.59 -4.70
C TRP A 8 -23.34 26.12 -4.98
N LYS A 9 -24.28 25.33 -5.52
CA LYS A 9 -24.04 23.93 -5.91
C LYS A 9 -23.00 23.81 -7.02
N SER A 10 -23.06 24.70 -8.01
CA SER A 10 -22.11 24.70 -9.14
C SER A 10 -20.72 25.16 -8.67
N LEU A 11 -20.67 26.20 -7.84
CA LEU A 11 -19.42 26.65 -7.23
C LEU A 11 -18.78 25.56 -6.36
N TYR A 12 -19.58 24.89 -5.54
CA TYR A 12 -19.15 23.76 -4.72
C TYR A 12 -18.59 22.63 -5.59
N LEU A 13 -19.31 22.24 -6.67
CA LEU A 13 -18.84 21.20 -7.59
C LEU A 13 -17.47 21.54 -8.19
N VAL A 14 -17.29 22.77 -8.68
CA VAL A 14 -16.01 23.23 -9.24
C VAL A 14 -14.90 23.18 -8.19
N CYS A 15 -15.16 23.68 -6.97
CA CYS A 15 -14.20 23.61 -5.88
C CYS A 15 -13.82 22.16 -5.52
N CYS A 16 -14.78 21.24 -5.51
CA CYS A 16 -14.52 19.82 -5.26
C CYS A 16 -13.64 19.19 -6.35
N LEU A 17 -13.89 19.51 -7.63
CA LEU A 17 -13.09 19.00 -8.73
C LEU A 17 -11.65 19.53 -8.66
N VAL A 18 -11.47 20.82 -8.40
CA VAL A 18 -10.13 21.43 -8.23
C VAL A 18 -9.42 20.81 -7.03
N TYR A 19 -10.12 20.64 -5.90
CA TYR A 19 -9.56 20.00 -4.71
C TYR A 19 -9.15 18.55 -4.96
N ALA A 20 -10.01 17.75 -5.61
CA ALA A 20 -9.70 16.37 -5.95
C ALA A 20 -8.47 16.29 -6.87
N GLY A 21 -8.39 17.15 -7.89
CA GLY A 21 -7.22 17.23 -8.77
C GLY A 21 -5.94 17.57 -8.01
N TRP A 22 -6.01 18.55 -7.08
CA TRP A 22 -4.88 18.94 -6.24
C TRP A 22 -4.42 17.83 -5.29
N VAL A 23 -5.36 17.17 -4.61
CA VAL A 23 -5.09 16.04 -3.71
C VAL A 23 -4.46 14.87 -4.47
N VAL A 24 -4.99 14.53 -5.64
CA VAL A 24 -4.42 13.49 -6.51
C VAL A 24 -3.00 13.88 -6.93
N TYR A 25 -2.77 15.14 -7.33
CA TYR A 25 -1.45 15.63 -7.72
C TYR A 25 -0.41 15.48 -6.61
N ILE A 26 -0.72 15.93 -5.38
CA ILE A 26 0.18 15.77 -4.23
C ILE A 26 0.39 14.29 -3.90
N GLY A 27 -0.68 13.49 -3.98
CA GLY A 27 -0.63 12.06 -3.65
C GLY A 27 0.24 11.22 -4.59
N GLN A 28 0.52 11.68 -5.82
CA GLN A 28 1.23 10.87 -6.83
C GLN A 28 2.58 10.35 -6.36
N ALA A 29 3.35 11.17 -5.64
CA ALA A 29 4.67 10.78 -5.15
C ALA A 29 4.59 9.62 -4.13
N GLU A 30 3.63 9.68 -3.21
CA GLU A 30 3.42 8.63 -2.21
C GLU A 30 2.83 7.36 -2.84
N PHE A 31 1.90 7.49 -3.79
CA PHE A 31 1.40 6.34 -4.57
C PHE A 31 2.53 5.63 -5.33
N ALA A 32 3.42 6.40 -5.97
CA ALA A 32 4.57 5.85 -6.68
C ALA A 32 5.50 5.08 -5.73
N LYS A 33 5.73 5.59 -4.53
CA LYS A 33 6.55 4.94 -3.50
C LYS A 33 5.94 3.61 -3.04
N VAL A 34 4.65 3.60 -2.70
CA VAL A 34 3.93 2.40 -2.26
C VAL A 34 3.89 1.34 -3.37
N ASN A 35 3.58 1.75 -4.61
CA ASN A 35 3.58 0.84 -5.76
C ASN A 35 4.98 0.28 -6.05
N ARG A 36 6.05 1.08 -5.87
CA ARG A 36 7.43 0.60 -6.03
C ARG A 36 7.76 -0.47 -5.00
N GLN A 37 7.39 -0.28 -3.74
CA GLN A 37 7.59 -1.28 -2.69
C GLN A 37 6.85 -2.58 -3.00
N TYR A 38 5.60 -2.49 -3.47
CA TYR A 38 4.83 -3.66 -3.90
C TYR A 38 5.49 -4.38 -5.09
N ARG A 39 5.96 -3.65 -6.10
CA ARG A 39 6.68 -4.25 -7.25
C ARG A 39 7.95 -4.99 -6.81
N VAL A 40 8.69 -4.46 -5.85
CA VAL A 40 9.88 -5.14 -5.31
C VAL A 40 9.48 -6.44 -4.61
N LEU A 41 8.38 -6.46 -3.86
CA LEU A 41 7.86 -7.70 -3.24
C LEU A 41 7.46 -8.73 -4.30
N VAL A 42 6.76 -8.31 -5.35
CA VAL A 42 6.38 -9.21 -6.46
C VAL A 42 7.61 -9.74 -7.20
N ALA A 43 8.62 -8.89 -7.46
CA ALA A 43 9.84 -9.32 -8.13
C ALA A 43 10.63 -10.37 -7.33
N ARG A 44 10.49 -10.41 -6.00
CA ARG A 44 11.14 -11.45 -5.17
C ARG A 44 10.54 -12.84 -5.37
N LEU A 45 9.30 -12.94 -5.88
CA LEU A 45 8.67 -14.22 -6.20
C LEU A 45 9.11 -14.78 -7.57
N GLU A 46 9.98 -14.09 -8.32
CA GLU A 46 10.53 -14.64 -9.57
C GLU A 46 11.22 -15.99 -9.31
N PRO A 47 10.92 -17.04 -10.10
CA PRO A 47 11.35 -18.40 -9.81
C PRO A 47 12.87 -18.54 -9.69
N ASP A 48 13.63 -17.80 -10.51
CA ASP A 48 15.09 -17.78 -10.47
C ASP A 48 15.63 -17.14 -9.19
N ARG A 49 14.96 -16.10 -8.67
CA ARG A 49 15.34 -15.45 -7.42
C ARG A 49 15.00 -16.29 -6.21
N VAL A 50 13.86 -16.96 -6.21
CA VAL A 50 13.48 -17.90 -5.14
C VAL A 50 14.47 -19.06 -5.10
N LYS A 51 14.88 -19.60 -6.26
CA LYS A 51 15.89 -20.65 -6.34
C LYS A 51 17.26 -20.18 -5.84
N ALA A 52 17.70 -18.98 -6.22
CA ALA A 52 18.94 -18.40 -5.73
C ALA A 52 18.92 -18.20 -4.20
N ALA A 53 17.82 -17.68 -3.66
CA ALA A 53 17.63 -17.50 -2.22
C ALA A 53 17.62 -18.84 -1.46
N ALA A 54 17.03 -19.89 -2.04
CA ALA A 54 17.05 -21.24 -1.47
C ALA A 54 18.48 -21.79 -1.36
N LEU A 55 19.28 -21.65 -2.41
CA LEU A 55 20.68 -22.08 -2.40
C LEU A 55 21.53 -21.27 -1.41
N GLU A 56 21.28 -19.97 -1.28
CA GLU A 56 21.97 -19.10 -0.34
C GLU A 56 21.65 -19.46 1.12
N GLU A 57 20.37 -19.69 1.45
CA GLU A 57 19.93 -20.08 2.80
C GLU A 57 20.47 -21.46 3.18
N LEU A 58 20.44 -22.44 2.26
CA LEU A 58 21.05 -23.76 2.46
C LEU A 58 22.56 -23.66 2.67
N GLY A 59 23.27 -22.85 1.89
CA GLY A 59 24.70 -22.61 2.06
C GLY A 59 25.02 -21.92 3.40
N ALA A 60 24.15 -21.03 3.87
CA ALA A 60 24.29 -20.40 5.19
C ALA A 60 24.05 -21.39 6.34
N GLU A 61 23.04 -22.26 6.23
CA GLU A 61 22.76 -23.32 7.21
C GLU A 61 23.95 -24.29 7.33
N CYS A 62 24.48 -24.77 6.21
CA CYS A 62 25.65 -25.65 6.22
C CYS A 62 26.89 -25.00 6.84
N ARG A 63 27.19 -23.73 6.52
CA ARG A 63 28.31 -23.01 7.16
C ARG A 63 28.11 -22.84 8.68
N ARG A 64 26.88 -22.61 9.13
CA ARG A 64 26.57 -22.53 10.57
C ARG A 64 26.80 -23.87 11.27
N GLU A 65 26.37 -24.97 10.66
CA GLU A 65 26.58 -26.31 11.22
C GLU A 65 28.06 -26.71 11.26
N LEU A 66 28.82 -26.42 10.20
CA LEU A 66 30.26 -26.68 10.16
C LEU A 66 31.00 -25.91 11.25
N ARG A 67 30.65 -24.62 11.45
CA ARG A 67 31.19 -23.81 12.55
C ARG A 67 30.85 -24.37 13.92
N GLN A 68 29.62 -24.86 14.13
CA GLN A 68 29.24 -25.49 15.40
C GLN A 68 30.01 -26.79 15.66
N ARG A 69 30.37 -27.53 14.61
CA ARG A 69 31.11 -28.80 14.70
C ARG A 69 32.63 -28.63 14.62
N ASN A 70 33.16 -27.40 14.52
CA ASN A 70 34.58 -27.09 14.29
C ASN A 70 35.18 -27.82 13.06
N ILE A 71 34.38 -28.02 12.01
CA ILE A 71 34.82 -28.67 10.77
C ILE A 71 35.27 -27.58 9.78
N PRO A 72 36.43 -27.72 9.12
CA PRO A 72 36.88 -26.77 8.10
C PRO A 72 35.84 -26.58 6.97
N GLU A 73 35.60 -25.33 6.56
CA GLU A 73 34.58 -24.94 5.56
C GLU A 73 34.87 -25.40 4.11
N GLU A 74 35.96 -26.14 3.86
CA GLU A 74 36.44 -26.45 2.52
C GLU A 74 35.48 -27.37 1.75
N GLY A 75 34.71 -26.79 0.83
CA GLY A 75 33.99 -27.49 -0.25
C GLY A 75 32.68 -28.19 0.13
N ALA A 76 32.41 -28.43 1.42
CA ALA A 76 31.30 -29.29 1.87
C ALA A 76 29.88 -28.76 1.54
N CYS A 77 29.70 -27.45 1.39
CA CYS A 77 28.36 -26.83 1.24
C CYS A 77 27.91 -26.60 -0.22
N SER A 78 28.61 -27.17 -1.21
CA SER A 78 28.44 -26.84 -2.64
C SER A 78 27.52 -27.77 -3.42
N SER A 79 27.15 -28.92 -2.87
CA SER A 79 26.33 -29.93 -3.55
C SER A 79 25.13 -30.33 -2.70
N TRP A 80 23.93 -29.88 -3.11
CA TRP A 80 22.65 -30.25 -2.50
C TRP A 80 21.88 -31.15 -3.46
N SER A 81 21.13 -32.12 -2.91
CA SER A 81 20.22 -32.92 -3.74
C SER A 81 19.10 -32.03 -4.30
N PRO A 82 18.57 -32.32 -5.50
CA PRO A 82 17.47 -31.55 -6.09
C PRO A 82 16.24 -31.47 -5.18
N GLU A 83 15.97 -32.54 -4.44
CA GLU A 83 14.83 -32.63 -3.51
C GLU A 83 14.95 -31.67 -2.32
N VAL A 84 16.16 -31.51 -1.76
CA VAL A 84 16.40 -30.56 -0.66
C VAL A 84 16.27 -29.12 -1.16
N VAL A 85 16.77 -28.83 -2.36
CA VAL A 85 16.62 -27.50 -2.98
C VAL A 85 15.16 -27.18 -3.25
N GLU A 86 14.38 -28.13 -3.78
CA GLU A 86 12.97 -27.89 -4.08
C GLU A 86 12.12 -27.72 -2.82
N THR A 87 12.40 -28.50 -1.77
CA THR A 87 11.74 -28.33 -0.47
C THR A 87 11.99 -26.94 0.11
N LYS A 88 13.25 -26.49 0.11
CA LYS A 88 13.60 -25.16 0.62
C LYS A 88 13.02 -24.03 -0.24
N ARG A 89 13.03 -24.22 -1.56
CA ARG A 89 12.39 -23.31 -2.53
C ARG A 89 10.91 -23.11 -2.20
N ASN A 90 10.16 -24.18 -1.94
CA ASN A 90 8.75 -24.10 -1.58
C ASN A 90 8.53 -23.34 -0.27
N THR A 91 9.34 -23.62 0.77
CA THR A 91 9.27 -22.89 2.05
C THR A 91 9.59 -21.40 1.91
N ILE A 92 10.53 -21.04 1.02
CA ILE A 92 10.84 -19.62 0.75
C ILE A 92 9.74 -18.97 -0.08
N ALA A 93 9.21 -19.67 -1.09
CA ALA A 93 8.11 -19.20 -1.90
C ALA A 93 6.88 -18.87 -1.04
N GLU A 94 6.51 -19.77 -0.12
CA GLU A 94 5.39 -19.57 0.80
C GLU A 94 5.60 -18.35 1.72
N ARG A 95 6.80 -18.21 2.31
CA ARG A 95 7.16 -17.04 3.12
C ARG A 95 7.06 -15.73 2.32
N LEU A 96 7.55 -15.73 1.08
CA LEU A 96 7.50 -14.57 0.19
C LEU A 96 6.08 -14.26 -0.28
N GLU A 97 5.25 -15.27 -0.50
CA GLU A 97 3.84 -15.12 -0.87
C GLU A 97 3.05 -14.49 0.28
N TRP A 98 3.27 -14.92 1.51
CA TRP A 98 2.71 -14.30 2.70
C TRP A 98 3.11 -12.82 2.86
N ASP A 99 4.39 -12.51 2.62
CA ASP A 99 4.87 -11.12 2.64
C ASP A 99 4.26 -10.28 1.51
N ARG A 100 4.03 -10.87 0.34
CA ARG A 100 3.32 -10.23 -0.78
C ARG A 100 1.87 -9.94 -0.41
N GLU A 101 1.15 -10.88 0.20
CA GLU A 101 -0.23 -10.68 0.63
C GLU A 101 -0.34 -9.55 1.67
N ARG A 102 0.54 -9.54 2.67
CA ARG A 102 0.63 -8.42 3.63
C ARG A 102 0.98 -7.11 2.95
N GLY A 103 1.86 -7.13 1.96
CA GLY A 103 2.19 -5.99 1.13
C GLY A 103 0.98 -5.47 0.36
N LEU A 104 0.21 -6.36 -0.27
CA LEU A 104 -1.02 -6.04 -0.99
C LEU A 104 -2.06 -5.45 -0.04
N LEU A 105 -2.25 -6.04 1.14
CA LEU A 105 -3.18 -5.52 2.14
C LEU A 105 -2.82 -4.08 2.55
N LYS A 106 -1.54 -3.78 2.77
CA LYS A 106 -1.07 -2.42 3.06
C LYS A 106 -1.36 -1.46 1.91
N VAL A 107 -1.14 -1.88 0.67
CA VAL A 107 -1.45 -1.09 -0.53
C VAL A 107 -2.94 -0.78 -0.55
N VAL A 108 -3.81 -1.80 -0.43
CA VAL A 108 -5.27 -1.64 -0.43
C VAL A 108 -5.74 -0.73 0.70
N LEU A 109 -5.21 -0.90 1.92
CA LEU A 109 -5.51 -0.03 3.05
C LEU A 109 -5.09 1.41 2.79
N PHE A 110 -3.93 1.63 2.18
CA PHE A 110 -3.45 2.97 1.82
C PHE A 110 -4.38 3.64 0.80
N TYR A 111 -4.71 2.95 -0.30
CA TYR A 111 -5.60 3.49 -1.33
C TYR A 111 -7.02 3.76 -0.78
N SER A 112 -7.60 2.81 -0.04
CA SER A 112 -8.93 2.97 0.54
C SER A 112 -8.96 4.11 1.57
N SER A 113 -7.99 4.18 2.47
CA SER A 113 -7.88 5.28 3.45
C SER A 113 -7.70 6.63 2.76
N PHE A 114 -6.88 6.69 1.71
CA PHE A 114 -6.68 7.93 0.95
C PHE A 114 -7.97 8.42 0.31
N VAL A 115 -8.70 7.53 -0.36
CA VAL A 115 -9.98 7.86 -1.00
C VAL A 115 -11.01 8.32 0.04
N ILE A 116 -11.13 7.61 1.16
CA ILE A 116 -12.11 7.95 2.19
C ILE A 116 -11.75 9.28 2.86
N LEU A 117 -10.53 9.41 3.37
CA LEU A 117 -10.13 10.53 4.23
C LEU A 117 -9.84 11.82 3.45
N PHE A 118 -9.28 11.72 2.24
CA PHE A 118 -8.84 12.90 1.50
C PHE A 118 -9.73 13.22 0.30
N LEU A 119 -10.40 12.25 -0.33
CA LEU A 119 -11.28 12.53 -1.48
C LEU A 119 -12.75 12.65 -1.09
N LEU A 120 -13.25 11.83 -0.17
CA LEU A 120 -14.69 11.78 0.14
C LEU A 120 -15.07 12.61 1.37
N PHE A 121 -14.33 12.45 2.47
CA PHE A 121 -14.66 13.10 3.74
C PHE A 121 -14.62 14.63 3.67
N PRO A 122 -13.60 15.29 3.07
CA PRO A 122 -13.52 16.75 3.09
C PRO A 122 -14.64 17.42 2.28
N PRO A 123 -14.96 16.98 1.03
CA PRO A 123 -16.13 17.50 0.31
C PRO A 123 -17.42 17.28 1.09
N LEU A 124 -17.66 16.06 1.60
CA LEU A 124 -18.86 15.76 2.36
C LEU A 124 -19.01 16.68 3.57
N PHE A 125 -17.93 16.91 4.32
CA PHE A 125 -17.92 17.80 5.47
C PHE A 125 -18.23 19.25 5.06
N ILE A 126 -17.61 19.75 3.99
CA ILE A 126 -17.87 21.11 3.47
C ILE A 126 -19.33 21.24 3.02
N TYR A 127 -19.88 20.23 2.35
CA TYR A 127 -21.28 20.22 1.92
C TYR A 127 -22.24 20.29 3.11
N LEU A 128 -22.03 19.45 4.12
CA LEU A 128 -22.83 19.43 5.34
C LEU A 128 -22.71 20.76 6.10
N PHE A 129 -21.51 21.33 6.15
CA PHE A 129 -21.27 22.64 6.77
C PHE A 129 -22.05 23.76 6.06
N ILE A 130 -21.97 23.82 4.72
CA ILE A 130 -22.76 24.78 3.94
C ILE A 130 -24.25 24.57 4.23
N LEU A 131 -24.74 23.33 4.18
CA LEU A 131 -26.15 23.01 4.41
C LEU A 131 -26.62 23.42 5.82
N ALA A 132 -25.78 23.24 6.84
CA ALA A 132 -26.05 23.70 8.20
C ALA A 132 -26.16 25.23 8.28
N VAL A 133 -25.21 25.97 7.70
CA VAL A 133 -25.24 27.44 7.63
C VAL A 133 -26.50 27.93 6.92
N VAL A 134 -26.82 27.33 5.77
CA VAL A 134 -28.04 27.63 5.00
C VAL A 134 -29.30 27.45 5.85
N THR A 135 -29.38 26.35 6.58
CA THR A 135 -30.54 25.99 7.40
C THR A 135 -30.70 26.95 8.58
N LEU A 136 -29.59 27.28 9.26
CA LEU A 136 -29.57 28.28 10.34
C LEU A 136 -30.02 29.65 9.83
N CYS A 137 -29.48 30.12 8.70
CA CYS A 137 -29.87 31.40 8.12
C CYS A 137 -31.36 31.46 7.69
N LYS A 138 -31.97 30.33 7.32
CA LYS A 138 -33.41 30.26 7.05
C LYS A 138 -34.23 30.33 8.33
N ASN A 139 -33.86 29.59 9.37
CA ASN A 139 -34.59 29.56 10.64
C ASN A 139 -34.53 30.91 11.37
N ILE A 140 -33.40 31.62 11.35
CA ILE A 140 -33.27 32.96 11.96
C ILE A 140 -34.20 33.99 11.28
N LYS A 141 -34.51 33.80 9.99
CA LYS A 141 -35.44 34.68 9.25
C LYS A 141 -36.92 34.42 9.53
N ILE A 142 -37.28 33.31 10.19
CA ILE A 142 -38.67 32.99 10.54
C ILE A 142 -39.08 33.60 11.90
N VAL A 143 -38.10 33.99 12.72
CA VAL A 143 -38.32 34.55 14.08
C VAL A 143 -38.33 36.10 14.07
N ARG A 144 -38.36 36.74 12.90
CA ARG A 144 -38.39 38.22 12.76
C ARG A 144 -39.55 38.64 11.89
#